data_AF-A0A9W4RFN3-F1
#
_entry.id   AF-A0A9W4RFN3-F1
#
_cell.length_a   1.000
_cell.length_b   1.000
_cell.length_c   1.000
_cell.angle_alpha   90.00
_cell.angle_beta   90.00
_cell.angle_gamma   90.00
#
_symmetry.space_group_name_H-M   'P 1'
#
loop_
_entity.id
_entity.type
_entity.pdbx_description
1 polymer ?
#
loop_
_entity_poly.entity_id
_entity_poly.type
_entity_poly.pdbx_seq_one_letter_code
_entity_poly.pdbx_strand_id
1 'polypeptide(L)'
;MGVTNLLASGLLLLALVQAQSTAPAWGQCGGQNWTGATSCVSGYTCSVLNPYYSQCIPGSSTPTTTSARVSSTPAVTGTSTRATTTFVTVTTTAAGGGGSVPTTLVSGWYWIRAVASPNYHSYLQAKPTGAPSKAYLDSPSTAGQFKIEDGQLVHLTGSSSLYLNVENPADKTQRKLETWFATTKNTYGTFAFQGDTLTWSTPDINRPNLAAWLVCENQEVFINTGAYLYQTPAGCYDQTIHSYGGSTADL
;
A
#
# COMPACT_ATOMS: atom_id res chain seq x y z
N MET A 1 -41.27 74.81 -15.95
CA MET A 1 -41.26 74.01 -17.20
C MET A 1 -39.84 73.51 -17.41
N GLY A 2 -39.61 72.21 -17.20
CA GLY A 2 -38.29 71.59 -17.31
C GLY A 2 -38.41 70.13 -16.92
N VAL A 3 -38.52 69.29 -17.94
CA VAL A 3 -38.96 67.89 -17.86
C VAL A 3 -37.83 67.03 -17.31
N THR A 4 -38.15 66.18 -16.34
CA THR A 4 -37.29 65.22 -15.63
C THR A 4 -36.66 64.19 -16.57
N ASN A 5 -35.32 64.14 -16.63
CA ASN A 5 -34.58 63.10 -17.33
C ASN A 5 -34.53 61.81 -16.48
N LEU A 6 -35.10 60.73 -17.03
CA LEU A 6 -34.95 59.37 -16.53
C LEU A 6 -33.49 58.92 -16.64
N LEU A 7 -32.85 58.60 -15.51
CA LEU A 7 -31.63 57.81 -15.49
C LEU A 7 -32.03 56.33 -15.35
N ALA A 8 -31.89 55.59 -16.45
CA ALA A 8 -32.03 54.14 -16.46
C ALA A 8 -30.83 53.50 -15.74
N SER A 9 -31.02 53.02 -14.51
CA SER A 9 -30.04 52.22 -13.79
C SER A 9 -29.94 50.83 -14.43
N GLY A 10 -28.88 50.61 -15.21
CA GLY A 10 -28.50 49.27 -15.67
C GLY A 10 -27.97 48.44 -14.51
N LEU A 11 -28.72 47.44 -14.08
CA LEU A 11 -28.23 46.40 -13.16
C LEU A 11 -27.22 45.52 -13.91
N LEU A 12 -25.93 45.72 -13.63
CA LEU A 12 -24.86 44.85 -14.10
C LEU A 12 -24.83 43.59 -13.22
N LEU A 13 -25.38 42.48 -13.71
CA LEU A 13 -25.28 41.16 -13.08
C LEU A 13 -23.84 40.64 -13.20
N LEU A 14 -23.03 40.80 -12.16
CA LEU A 14 -21.76 40.07 -12.03
C LEU A 14 -22.08 38.59 -11.77
N ALA A 15 -21.98 37.77 -12.81
CA ALA A 15 -21.94 36.32 -12.65
C ALA A 15 -20.61 35.93 -11.97
N LEU A 16 -20.67 35.56 -10.69
CA LEU A 16 -19.57 34.90 -10.00
C LEU A 16 -19.41 33.50 -10.60
N VAL A 17 -18.52 33.38 -11.58
CA VAL A 17 -18.02 32.08 -12.04
C VAL A 17 -17.17 31.51 -10.92
N GLN A 18 -17.75 30.66 -10.07
CA GLN A 18 -16.98 29.80 -9.18
C GLN A 18 -16.32 28.74 -10.06
N ALA A 19 -15.05 28.94 -10.41
CA ALA A 19 -14.22 27.89 -10.97
C ALA A 19 -14.18 26.75 -9.95
N GLN A 20 -14.91 25.66 -10.22
CA GLN A 20 -14.78 24.43 -9.46
C GLN A 20 -13.39 23.86 -9.75
N SER A 21 -12.41 24.23 -8.94
CA SER A 21 -11.08 23.61 -9.01
C SER A 21 -11.22 22.15 -8.61
N THR A 22 -10.62 21.27 -9.40
CA THR A 22 -10.41 19.88 -9.01
C THR A 22 -9.05 19.78 -8.32
N ALA A 23 -8.98 18.99 -7.25
CA ALA A 23 -7.74 18.70 -6.57
C ALA A 23 -6.87 17.84 -7.50
N PRO A 24 -5.58 18.17 -7.66
CA PRO A 24 -4.69 17.41 -8.53
C PRO A 24 -4.53 15.97 -8.03
N ALA A 25 -4.00 15.09 -8.87
CA ALA A 25 -3.56 13.76 -8.46
C ALA A 25 -2.72 13.86 -7.18
N TRP A 26 -3.05 13.07 -6.17
CA TRP A 26 -2.41 13.06 -4.84
C TRP A 26 -2.54 14.37 -4.04
N GLY A 27 -3.35 15.33 -4.50
CA GLY A 27 -3.66 16.57 -3.80
C GLY A 27 -4.73 16.41 -2.72
N GLN A 28 -4.80 17.39 -1.81
CA GLN A 28 -5.85 17.44 -0.80
C GLN A 28 -7.21 17.74 -1.43
N CYS A 29 -8.19 16.90 -1.14
CA CYS A 29 -9.57 16.99 -1.62
C CYS A 29 -10.60 17.05 -0.49
N GLY A 30 -10.17 17.16 0.76
CA GLY A 30 -11.08 17.17 1.90
C GLY A 30 -10.36 17.23 3.23
N GLY A 31 -11.14 17.29 4.31
CA GLY A 31 -10.66 17.39 5.68
C GLY A 31 -11.41 18.46 6.49
N GLN A 32 -11.40 18.34 7.81
CA GLN A 32 -11.89 19.37 8.72
C GLN A 32 -11.18 20.70 8.43
N ASN A 33 -11.97 21.75 8.25
CA ASN A 33 -11.53 23.11 7.88
C ASN A 33 -10.91 23.25 6.48
N TRP A 34 -10.98 22.24 5.61
CA TRP A 34 -10.57 22.37 4.21
C TRP A 34 -11.60 23.19 3.42
N THR A 35 -11.15 24.30 2.82
CA THR A 35 -11.97 25.20 1.97
C THR A 35 -11.62 25.11 0.49
N GLY A 36 -10.69 24.22 0.12
CA GLY A 36 -10.23 24.03 -1.25
C GLY A 36 -11.09 23.05 -2.06
N ALA A 37 -10.54 22.59 -3.18
CA ALA A 37 -11.19 21.65 -4.08
C ALA A 37 -11.62 20.37 -3.35
N THR A 38 -12.84 19.90 -3.56
CA THR A 38 -13.36 18.64 -2.96
C THR A 38 -13.49 17.48 -3.95
N SER A 39 -13.42 17.79 -5.24
CA SER A 39 -13.46 16.81 -6.33
C SER A 39 -12.07 16.60 -6.88
N CYS A 40 -11.70 15.36 -7.18
CA CYS A 40 -10.41 15.02 -7.77
C CYS A 40 -10.41 15.17 -9.29
N VAL A 41 -9.23 15.35 -9.88
CA VAL A 41 -9.04 15.18 -11.33
C VAL A 41 -9.53 13.82 -11.81
N SER A 42 -9.91 13.73 -13.09
CA SER A 42 -10.43 12.49 -13.68
C SER A 42 -9.48 11.30 -13.46
N GLY A 43 -10.04 10.13 -13.13
CA GLY A 43 -9.29 8.92 -12.77
C GLY A 43 -8.85 8.85 -11.30
N TYR A 44 -9.11 9.90 -10.51
CA TYR A 44 -8.81 9.94 -9.08
C TYR A 44 -10.10 10.09 -8.26
N THR A 45 -10.10 9.49 -7.08
CA THR A 45 -11.20 9.53 -6.10
C THR A 45 -10.70 10.14 -4.80
N CYS A 46 -11.54 10.98 -4.18
CA CYS A 46 -11.19 11.60 -2.91
C CYS A 46 -11.34 10.58 -1.77
N SER A 47 -10.22 10.12 -1.21
CA SER A 47 -10.20 9.17 -0.09
C SER A 47 -9.81 9.88 1.21
N VAL A 48 -10.57 9.64 2.27
CA VAL A 48 -10.30 10.22 3.60
C VAL A 48 -9.13 9.47 4.23
N LEU A 49 -8.02 10.17 4.54
CA LEU A 49 -6.87 9.58 5.23
C LEU A 49 -6.96 9.82 6.74
N ASN A 50 -7.40 11.00 7.15
CA ASN A 50 -7.67 11.34 8.54
C ASN A 50 -8.74 12.45 8.63
N PRO A 51 -9.24 12.82 9.82
CA PRO A 51 -10.31 13.80 9.96
C PRO A 51 -10.00 15.17 9.37
N TYR A 52 -8.73 15.55 9.26
CA TYR A 52 -8.26 16.85 8.76
C TYR A 52 -7.76 16.80 7.31
N TYR A 53 -7.70 15.60 6.69
CA TYR A 53 -7.07 15.43 5.39
C TYR A 53 -7.66 14.26 4.58
N SER A 54 -8.14 14.57 3.37
CA SER A 54 -8.52 13.61 2.34
C SER A 54 -7.67 13.84 1.09
N GLN A 55 -7.27 12.78 0.40
CA GLN A 55 -6.37 12.85 -0.75
C GLN A 55 -7.00 12.26 -2.02
N CYS A 56 -6.70 12.87 -3.16
CA CYS A 56 -7.02 12.29 -4.47
C CYS A 56 -6.12 11.11 -4.78
N ILE A 57 -6.66 9.90 -4.74
CA ILE A 57 -5.93 8.67 -5.06
C ILE A 57 -6.51 8.02 -6.33
N PRO A 58 -5.73 7.29 -7.14
CA PRO A 58 -6.25 6.63 -8.33
C PRO A 58 -7.41 5.69 -7.96
N GLY A 59 -8.58 5.91 -8.54
CA GLY A 59 -9.76 5.09 -8.30
C GLY A 59 -10.07 4.28 -9.56
N SER A 60 -10.20 2.96 -9.44
CA SER A 60 -10.85 2.15 -10.46
C SER A 60 -12.30 2.60 -10.58
N SER A 61 -12.60 3.33 -11.66
CA SER A 61 -13.91 3.92 -11.94
C SER A 61 -15.05 2.90 -11.83
N THR A 62 -15.85 3.01 -10.77
CA THR A 62 -17.24 2.55 -10.79
C THR A 62 -18.07 3.66 -10.14
N PRO A 63 -18.99 4.33 -10.86
CA PRO A 63 -19.81 5.37 -10.26
C PRO A 63 -20.88 4.68 -9.41
N THR A 64 -20.91 4.94 -8.11
CA THR A 64 -22.09 4.64 -7.30
C THR A 64 -22.38 5.83 -6.41
N THR A 65 -23.31 6.64 -6.89
CA THR A 65 -24.15 7.55 -6.14
C THR A 65 -24.66 6.86 -4.87
N THR A 66 -24.58 7.51 -3.70
CA THR A 66 -25.70 7.75 -2.74
C THR A 66 -25.20 8.03 -1.32
N SER A 67 -25.37 9.28 -0.89
CA SER A 67 -25.95 9.83 0.36
C SER A 67 -25.91 9.06 1.71
N ALA A 68 -25.80 9.89 2.79
CA ALA A 68 -26.17 9.70 4.21
C ALA A 68 -25.09 9.06 5.12
N ARG A 69 -24.86 9.44 6.39
CA ARG A 69 -25.38 10.47 7.32
C ARG A 69 -24.48 10.41 8.57
N VAL A 70 -24.22 11.56 9.19
CA VAL A 70 -23.47 11.75 10.44
C VAL A 70 -24.14 11.05 11.63
N SER A 71 -23.36 10.42 12.52
CA SER A 71 -23.70 10.26 13.95
C SER A 71 -22.45 9.98 14.80
N SER A 72 -22.49 10.52 16.02
CA SER A 72 -21.39 10.85 16.91
C SER A 72 -21.37 10.01 18.21
N THR A 73 -20.18 9.83 18.78
CA THR A 73 -19.82 9.61 20.22
C THR A 73 -20.19 8.29 20.93
N PRO A 74 -19.58 7.94 22.10
CA PRO A 74 -18.30 8.36 22.71
C PRO A 74 -17.38 7.19 23.15
N ALA A 75 -16.18 7.58 23.62
CA ALA A 75 -15.10 6.76 24.16
C ALA A 75 -15.44 5.98 25.44
N VAL A 76 -14.83 4.79 25.60
CA VAL A 76 -14.77 4.06 26.87
C VAL A 76 -13.32 3.76 27.21
N THR A 77 -12.88 4.32 28.33
CA THR A 77 -11.62 4.08 29.03
C THR A 77 -11.64 2.69 29.66
N GLY A 78 -10.63 1.86 29.39
CA GLY A 78 -10.52 0.50 29.91
C GLY A 78 -9.08 0.15 30.30
N THR A 79 -8.86 0.08 31.61
CA THR A 79 -7.65 -0.21 32.37
C THR A 79 -6.90 -1.48 31.96
N SER A 80 -5.56 -1.39 32.03
CA SER A 80 -4.58 -2.47 31.86
C SER A 80 -4.65 -3.50 33.00
N THR A 81 -4.83 -4.79 32.66
CA THR A 81 -4.42 -5.93 33.48
C THR A 81 -3.78 -7.03 32.65
N ARG A 82 -2.67 -7.53 33.19
CA ARG A 82 -1.75 -8.56 32.69
C ARG A 82 -2.26 -9.96 33.06
N ALA A 83 -2.31 -10.90 32.11
CA ALA A 83 -2.15 -12.35 32.39
C ALA A 83 -1.96 -13.20 31.11
N THR A 84 -0.79 -13.83 31.04
CA THR A 84 -0.49 -15.23 30.68
C THR A 84 -1.37 -15.95 29.65
N THR A 85 -0.81 -16.20 28.45
CA THR A 85 -1.41 -17.06 27.42
C THR A 85 -1.02 -18.53 27.62
N THR A 86 -2.02 -19.36 27.94
CA THR A 86 -1.96 -20.82 27.88
C THR A 86 -2.05 -21.28 26.43
N PHE A 87 -1.17 -22.19 26.02
CA PHE A 87 -1.10 -22.77 24.68
C PHE A 87 -2.30 -23.70 24.44
N VAL A 88 -3.12 -23.39 23.43
CA VAL A 88 -4.16 -24.30 22.92
C VAL A 88 -3.77 -24.76 21.53
N THR A 89 -3.50 -26.05 21.40
CA THR A 89 -3.29 -26.75 20.13
C THR A 89 -4.60 -26.77 19.35
N VAL A 90 -4.63 -26.19 18.15
CA VAL A 90 -5.76 -26.34 17.23
C VAL A 90 -5.30 -27.18 16.04
N THR A 91 -5.91 -28.35 15.94
CA THR A 91 -5.88 -29.22 14.76
C THR A 91 -7.04 -28.77 13.85
N THR A 92 -6.77 -28.41 12.60
CA THR A 92 -7.81 -28.29 11.58
C THR A 92 -7.47 -29.12 10.36
N THR A 93 -8.41 -30.01 10.08
CA THR A 93 -8.55 -30.94 8.96
C THR A 93 -8.64 -30.22 7.61
N ALA A 94 -7.92 -30.75 6.63
CA ALA A 94 -7.94 -30.34 5.24
C ALA A 94 -9.25 -30.73 4.54
N ALA A 95 -9.80 -29.82 3.74
CA ALA A 95 -10.76 -30.11 2.67
C ALA A 95 -10.50 -29.14 1.51
N GLY A 96 -10.36 -29.68 0.29
CA GLY A 96 -9.93 -28.98 -0.90
C GLY A 96 -11.00 -28.08 -1.55
N GLY A 97 -10.53 -26.99 -2.14
CA GLY A 97 -11.28 -25.98 -2.89
C GLY A 97 -10.55 -24.64 -2.77
N GLY A 98 -10.30 -23.93 -3.87
CA GLY A 98 -9.47 -22.71 -3.92
C GLY A 98 -9.82 -21.72 -2.81
N GLY A 99 -8.98 -21.66 -1.78
CA GLY A 99 -9.27 -20.97 -0.53
C GLY A 99 -9.12 -19.46 -0.67
N SER A 100 -10.10 -18.71 -0.19
CA SER A 100 -9.96 -17.27 0.02
C SER A 100 -8.79 -16.99 0.96
N VAL A 101 -7.88 -16.10 0.55
CA VAL A 101 -6.78 -15.66 1.42
C VAL A 101 -7.37 -14.87 2.60
N PRO A 102 -6.98 -15.14 3.86
CA PRO A 102 -7.53 -14.44 5.00
C PRO A 102 -7.28 -12.92 4.93
N THR A 103 -8.30 -12.12 5.22
CA THR A 103 -8.22 -10.64 5.28
C THR A 103 -7.85 -10.12 6.67
N THR A 104 -7.90 -10.98 7.68
CA THR A 104 -7.39 -10.70 9.03
C THR A 104 -6.04 -11.40 9.22
N LEU A 105 -5.13 -10.73 9.91
CA LEU A 105 -3.80 -11.23 10.16
C LEU A 105 -3.85 -12.56 10.93
N VAL A 106 -3.23 -13.59 10.36
CA VAL A 106 -3.07 -14.89 10.99
C VAL A 106 -1.91 -14.81 12.00
N SER A 107 -2.08 -15.40 13.18
CA SER A 107 -1.04 -15.41 14.20
C SER A 107 0.27 -15.99 13.66
N GLY A 108 1.39 -15.29 13.89
CA GLY A 108 2.71 -15.67 13.38
C GLY A 108 3.00 -15.23 11.93
N TRP A 109 2.06 -14.54 11.28
CA TRP A 109 2.24 -13.92 9.98
C TRP A 109 2.27 -12.39 10.11
N TYR A 110 2.71 -11.74 9.04
CA TYR A 110 2.84 -10.28 8.94
C TYR A 110 2.34 -9.80 7.59
N TRP A 111 1.71 -8.63 7.55
CA TRP A 111 1.68 -7.86 6.31
C TRP A 111 3.09 -7.35 6.02
N ILE A 112 3.43 -7.08 4.77
CA ILE A 112 4.69 -6.38 4.44
C ILE A 112 4.35 -5.15 3.63
N ARG A 113 4.75 -3.97 4.10
CA ARG A 113 4.41 -2.69 3.47
C ARG A 113 5.61 -1.79 3.27
N ALA A 114 5.55 -0.93 2.25
CA ALA A 114 6.53 0.13 2.06
C ALA A 114 6.33 1.27 3.07
N VAL A 115 7.45 1.80 3.57
CA VAL A 115 7.48 2.92 4.52
C VAL A 115 8.07 4.20 3.91
N ALA A 116 8.30 4.22 2.60
CA ALA A 116 8.81 5.38 1.88
C ALA A 116 7.89 5.77 0.71
N SER A 117 7.82 7.06 0.40
CA SER A 117 7.16 7.54 -0.82
C SER A 117 7.88 7.02 -2.08
N PRO A 118 7.17 6.87 -3.23
CA PRO A 118 5.74 7.10 -3.42
C PRO A 118 4.85 5.93 -2.98
N ASN A 119 5.43 4.80 -2.55
CA ASN A 119 4.72 3.56 -2.25
C ASN A 119 4.35 3.40 -0.77
N TYR A 120 4.36 4.50 0.00
CA TYR A 120 4.02 4.49 1.41
C TYR A 120 2.64 3.84 1.59
N HIS A 121 2.54 2.85 2.48
CA HIS A 121 1.31 2.05 2.70
C HIS A 121 0.85 1.19 1.50
N SER A 122 1.75 0.91 0.55
CA SER A 122 1.55 -0.17 -0.43
C SER A 122 2.10 -1.49 0.12
N TYR A 123 1.42 -2.60 -0.19
CA TYR A 123 1.61 -3.90 0.42
C TYR A 123 2.11 -4.95 -0.57
N LEU A 124 3.04 -5.79 -0.10
CA LEU A 124 3.62 -6.88 -0.85
C LEU A 124 2.54 -7.91 -1.18
N GLN A 125 2.46 -8.32 -2.44
CA GLN A 125 1.43 -9.22 -2.90
C GLN A 125 1.76 -9.90 -4.23
N ALA A 126 1.09 -11.03 -4.46
CA ALA A 126 1.02 -11.71 -5.74
C ALA A 126 -0.21 -11.22 -6.53
N LYS A 127 -0.14 -11.25 -7.87
CA LYS A 127 -1.26 -10.90 -8.75
C LYS A 127 -1.47 -11.98 -9.82
N PRO A 128 -2.61 -12.71 -9.82
CA PRO A 128 -3.71 -12.65 -8.85
C PRO A 128 -3.30 -13.18 -7.47
N THR A 129 -4.03 -12.79 -6.43
CA THR A 129 -3.74 -13.19 -5.04
C THR A 129 -3.71 -14.71 -4.93
N GLY A 130 -2.61 -15.26 -4.40
CA GLY A 130 -2.45 -16.70 -4.17
C GLY A 130 -1.92 -17.52 -5.35
N ALA A 131 -1.59 -16.90 -6.49
CA ALA A 131 -0.99 -17.59 -7.64
C ALA A 131 0.44 -17.11 -7.94
N PRO A 132 1.29 -17.96 -8.57
CA PRO A 132 2.61 -17.55 -9.04
C PRO A 132 2.53 -16.32 -9.94
N SER A 133 3.39 -15.33 -9.68
CA SER A 133 3.43 -14.05 -10.39
C SER A 133 4.71 -13.29 -10.01
N LYS A 134 5.02 -12.18 -10.69
CA LYS A 134 6.01 -11.22 -10.15
C LYS A 134 5.52 -10.70 -8.78
N ALA A 135 6.44 -10.17 -7.98
CA ALA A 135 6.06 -9.52 -6.74
C ALA A 135 5.70 -8.04 -6.97
N TYR A 136 4.67 -7.56 -6.27
CA TYR A 136 4.18 -6.20 -6.40
C TYR A 136 4.03 -5.52 -5.03
N LEU A 137 4.17 -4.19 -4.97
CA LEU A 137 3.66 -3.36 -3.88
C LEU A 137 2.41 -2.60 -4.35
N ASP A 138 1.24 -2.92 -3.81
CA ASP A 138 -0.02 -2.30 -4.26
C ASP A 138 -1.02 -2.15 -3.10
N SER A 139 -2.27 -1.83 -3.42
CA SER A 139 -3.37 -1.61 -2.49
C SER A 139 -3.42 -2.64 -1.35
N PRO A 140 -3.78 -2.21 -0.12
CA PRO A 140 -3.98 -3.11 1.01
C PRO A 140 -5.11 -4.13 0.79
N SER A 141 -6.03 -3.87 -0.14
CA SER A 141 -7.19 -4.76 -0.41
C SER A 141 -6.81 -6.16 -0.87
N THR A 142 -5.61 -6.31 -1.44
CA THR A 142 -5.07 -7.58 -1.97
C THR A 142 -3.71 -7.92 -1.34
N ALA A 143 -3.40 -7.31 -0.19
CA ALA A 143 -2.16 -7.52 0.55
C ALA A 143 -1.94 -9.01 0.87
N GLY A 144 -0.71 -9.48 0.68
CA GLY A 144 -0.30 -10.80 1.11
C GLY A 144 0.05 -10.84 2.60
N GLN A 145 -0.07 -12.01 3.21
CA GLN A 145 0.45 -12.29 4.53
C GLN A 145 1.70 -13.17 4.41
N PHE A 146 2.75 -12.81 5.15
CA PHE A 146 4.07 -13.40 5.02
C PHE A 146 4.69 -13.79 6.35
N LYS A 147 5.58 -14.77 6.31
CA LYS A 147 6.49 -15.11 7.40
C LYS A 147 7.84 -15.52 6.82
N ILE A 148 8.85 -15.60 7.67
CA ILE A 148 10.15 -16.15 7.30
C ILE A 148 10.29 -17.55 7.90
N GLU A 149 10.56 -18.53 7.07
CA GLU A 149 10.87 -19.91 7.47
C GLU A 149 12.17 -20.34 6.79
N ASP A 150 13.16 -20.74 7.59
CA ASP A 150 14.47 -21.21 7.10
C ASP A 150 15.07 -20.29 6.02
N GLY A 151 15.07 -18.98 6.31
CA GLY A 151 15.61 -17.97 5.43
C GLY A 151 14.78 -17.68 4.17
N GLN A 152 13.55 -18.21 4.08
CA GLN A 152 12.64 -18.00 2.96
C GLN A 152 11.48 -17.12 3.36
N LEU A 153 11.15 -16.13 2.54
CA LEU A 153 9.88 -15.42 2.68
C LEU A 153 8.75 -16.26 2.07
N VAL A 154 7.84 -16.69 2.93
CA VAL A 154 6.70 -17.56 2.62
C VAL A 154 5.43 -16.71 2.58
N HIS A 155 4.62 -16.87 1.54
CA HIS A 155 3.34 -16.18 1.31
C HIS A 155 2.18 -17.15 1.57
N LEU A 156 1.27 -16.78 2.47
CA LEU A 156 0.05 -17.52 2.76
C LEU A 156 -0.93 -17.44 1.59
N THR A 157 -1.33 -18.59 1.03
CA THR A 157 -2.31 -18.65 -0.07
C THR A 157 -3.56 -19.46 0.28
N GLY A 158 -3.82 -19.66 1.57
CA GLY A 158 -4.93 -20.47 2.08
C GLY A 158 -4.53 -21.93 2.24
N SER A 159 -4.69 -22.75 1.19
CA SER A 159 -4.42 -24.20 1.23
C SER A 159 -2.99 -24.59 0.87
N SER A 160 -2.15 -23.62 0.51
CA SER A 160 -0.76 -23.82 0.11
C SER A 160 0.06 -22.59 0.49
N SER A 161 1.31 -22.57 0.04
CA SER A 161 2.17 -21.40 0.17
C SER A 161 2.91 -21.13 -1.13
N LEU A 162 3.20 -19.86 -1.36
CA LEU A 162 4.16 -19.43 -2.37
C LEU A 162 5.43 -18.95 -1.70
N TYR A 163 6.51 -18.93 -2.45
CA TYR A 163 7.83 -18.49 -1.99
C TYR A 163 8.27 -17.31 -2.83
N LEU A 164 8.69 -16.22 -2.18
CA LEU A 164 9.33 -15.12 -2.89
C LEU A 164 10.74 -15.55 -3.30
N ASN A 165 10.94 -15.80 -4.59
CA ASN A 165 12.22 -16.10 -5.17
C ASN A 165 12.91 -14.81 -5.63
N VAL A 166 14.24 -14.82 -5.57
CA VAL A 166 15.10 -13.75 -6.09
C VAL A 166 15.94 -14.28 -7.23
N GLU A 167 16.10 -13.49 -8.29
CA GLU A 167 16.95 -13.81 -9.43
C GLU A 167 18.38 -14.11 -8.99
N ASN A 168 18.96 -15.18 -9.54
CA ASN A 168 20.39 -15.45 -9.47
C ASN A 168 21.04 -15.03 -10.79
N PRO A 169 21.59 -13.80 -10.87
CA PRO A 169 22.07 -13.30 -12.16
C PRO A 169 23.43 -13.83 -12.52
N ALA A 170 23.71 -13.89 -13.82
CA ALA A 170 25.06 -14.09 -14.32
C ALA A 170 25.96 -12.89 -14.01
N ASP A 171 25.44 -11.67 -14.16
CA ASP A 171 26.13 -10.43 -13.78
C ASP A 171 25.84 -10.06 -12.33
N LYS A 172 26.85 -10.23 -11.46
CA LYS A 172 26.75 -9.92 -10.02
C LYS A 172 26.82 -8.43 -9.70
N THR A 173 27.02 -7.58 -10.72
CA THR A 173 27.07 -6.12 -10.58
C THR A 173 25.75 -5.45 -10.93
N GLN A 174 24.78 -6.19 -11.48
CA GLN A 174 23.50 -5.60 -11.88
C GLN A 174 22.77 -4.97 -10.70
N ARG A 175 22.10 -3.83 -10.95
CA ARG A 175 21.48 -3.00 -9.91
C ARG A 175 20.14 -3.51 -9.39
N LYS A 176 19.45 -4.31 -10.20
CA LYS A 176 18.07 -4.72 -10.00
C LYS A 176 18.01 -6.24 -10.12
N LEU A 177 17.58 -6.94 -9.06
CA LEU A 177 17.30 -8.38 -9.15
C LEU A 177 15.80 -8.60 -9.16
N GLU A 178 15.31 -9.35 -10.13
CA GLU A 178 13.90 -9.70 -10.20
C GLU A 178 13.45 -10.50 -8.98
N THR A 179 12.20 -10.27 -8.57
CA THR A 179 11.54 -11.10 -7.56
C THR A 179 10.18 -11.60 -8.04
N TRP A 180 9.85 -12.83 -7.67
CA TRP A 180 8.59 -13.45 -8.08
C TRP A 180 8.12 -14.49 -7.06
N PHE A 181 6.82 -14.68 -6.96
CA PHE A 181 6.21 -15.75 -6.20
C PHE A 181 6.11 -17.02 -7.03
N ALA A 182 6.52 -18.14 -6.47
CA ALA A 182 6.40 -19.46 -7.08
C ALA A 182 5.99 -20.53 -6.06
N THR A 183 5.48 -21.66 -6.55
CA THR A 183 5.20 -22.85 -5.72
C THR A 183 6.46 -23.59 -5.29
N THR A 184 7.60 -23.29 -5.90
CA THR A 184 8.91 -23.87 -5.58
C THR A 184 9.85 -22.79 -5.08
N LYS A 185 10.39 -22.99 -3.87
CA LYS A 185 11.46 -22.17 -3.30
C LYS A 185 12.73 -22.33 -4.14
N ASN A 186 13.36 -21.22 -4.52
CA ASN A 186 14.72 -21.26 -5.03
C ASN A 186 15.73 -21.22 -3.87
N THR A 187 16.98 -21.60 -4.15
CA THR A 187 18.02 -21.70 -3.13
C THR A 187 18.92 -20.47 -3.10
N TYR A 188 18.51 -19.36 -3.73
CA TYR A 188 19.38 -18.20 -3.91
C TYR A 188 19.07 -17.08 -2.92
N GLY A 189 20.02 -16.85 -2.03
CA GLY A 189 19.95 -15.84 -0.99
C GLY A 189 19.10 -16.25 0.22
N THR A 190 18.95 -15.31 1.14
CA THR A 190 18.32 -15.53 2.45
C THR A 190 17.60 -14.26 2.87
N PHE A 191 16.31 -14.41 3.19
CA PHE A 191 15.49 -13.38 3.80
C PHE A 191 15.62 -13.42 5.33
N ALA A 192 15.59 -12.26 5.95
CA ALA A 192 15.53 -12.11 7.39
C ALA A 192 14.78 -10.84 7.78
N PHE A 193 14.16 -10.82 8.96
CA PHE A 193 13.72 -9.59 9.60
C PHE A 193 14.83 -9.05 10.49
N GLN A 194 15.18 -7.78 10.33
CA GLN A 194 16.01 -7.03 11.28
C GLN A 194 15.11 -5.99 11.97
N GLY A 195 14.65 -6.32 13.17
CA GLY A 195 13.50 -5.63 13.76
C GLY A 195 12.24 -5.92 12.92
N ASP A 196 11.60 -4.87 12.41
CA ASP A 196 10.48 -4.98 11.47
C ASP A 196 10.92 -4.97 10.01
N THR A 197 12.18 -4.63 9.72
CA THR A 197 12.64 -4.40 8.35
C THR A 197 12.89 -5.72 7.64
N LEU A 198 12.31 -5.92 6.46
CA LEU A 198 12.59 -7.09 5.64
C LEU A 198 13.90 -6.88 4.88
N THR A 199 14.83 -7.81 5.10
CA THR A 199 16.16 -7.83 4.48
C THR A 199 16.34 -9.06 3.62
N TRP A 200 17.25 -8.96 2.65
CA TRP A 200 17.71 -10.09 1.85
C TRP A 200 19.22 -10.03 1.65
N SER A 201 19.89 -11.18 1.61
CA SER A 201 21.34 -11.25 1.38
C SER A 201 21.73 -12.51 0.61
N THR A 202 22.90 -12.50 -0.01
CA THR A 202 23.53 -13.64 -0.67
C THR A 202 25.05 -13.51 -0.54
N PRO A 203 25.83 -14.59 -0.45
CA PRO A 203 27.28 -14.52 -0.27
C PRO A 203 28.05 -13.92 -1.47
N ASP A 204 27.47 -13.93 -2.67
CA ASP A 204 28.14 -13.55 -3.92
C ASP A 204 27.82 -12.13 -4.42
N ILE A 205 26.95 -11.39 -3.72
CA ILE A 205 26.65 -9.99 -4.00
C ILE A 205 26.79 -9.19 -2.70
N ASN A 206 27.84 -8.36 -2.62
CA ASN A 206 28.01 -7.47 -1.49
C ASN A 206 27.07 -6.26 -1.61
N ARG A 207 26.10 -6.18 -0.70
CA ARG A 207 25.10 -5.10 -0.69
C ARG A 207 25.42 -4.13 0.46
N PRO A 208 25.55 -2.82 0.19
CA PRO A 208 25.79 -1.83 1.24
C PRO A 208 24.58 -1.66 2.18
N ASN A 209 23.38 -2.00 1.71
CA ASN A 209 22.16 -2.02 2.52
C ASN A 209 21.31 -3.26 2.15
N LEU A 210 21.15 -4.19 3.09
CA LEU A 210 20.37 -5.41 2.90
C LEU A 210 18.84 -5.16 2.84
N ALA A 211 18.40 -4.01 3.33
CA ALA A 211 17.01 -3.55 3.34
C ALA A 211 16.66 -2.67 2.13
N ALA A 212 17.56 -2.52 1.15
CA ALA A 212 17.27 -1.71 -0.03
C ALA A 212 16.42 -2.48 -1.05
N TRP A 213 15.22 -2.00 -1.31
CA TRP A 213 14.30 -2.53 -2.33
C TRP A 213 14.08 -1.50 -3.41
N LEU A 214 13.65 -1.94 -4.59
CA LEU A 214 13.13 -1.06 -5.62
C LEU A 214 11.67 -1.41 -5.88
N VAL A 215 10.86 -0.39 -6.10
CA VAL A 215 9.59 -0.53 -6.82
C VAL A 215 9.74 0.20 -8.14
N CYS A 216 9.64 -0.53 -9.23
CA CYS A 216 9.81 0.02 -10.57
C CYS A 216 8.48 0.15 -11.31
N GLU A 217 8.53 0.25 -12.63
CA GLU A 217 7.33 0.34 -13.45
C GLU A 217 6.37 -0.80 -13.13
N ASN A 218 5.06 -0.52 -13.24
CA ASN A 218 3.98 -1.48 -12.94
C ASN A 218 3.94 -1.98 -11.49
N GLN A 219 4.53 -1.23 -10.54
CA GLN A 219 4.58 -1.57 -9.12
C GLN A 219 5.37 -2.86 -8.80
N GLU A 220 6.22 -3.31 -9.72
CA GLU A 220 7.02 -4.53 -9.52
C GLU A 220 8.14 -4.31 -8.51
N VAL A 221 8.37 -5.31 -7.66
CA VAL A 221 9.32 -5.28 -6.57
C VAL A 221 10.61 -5.98 -6.97
N PHE A 222 11.74 -5.34 -6.68
CA PHE A 222 13.07 -5.87 -6.96
C PHE A 222 13.98 -5.68 -5.76
N ILE A 223 15.04 -6.49 -5.69
CA ILE A 223 16.16 -6.22 -4.79
C ILE A 223 17.01 -5.10 -5.38
N ASN A 224 17.31 -4.05 -4.60
CA ASN A 224 18.36 -3.10 -4.93
C ASN A 224 19.71 -3.65 -4.46
N THR A 225 20.62 -3.97 -5.37
CA THR A 225 21.97 -4.44 -4.99
C THR A 225 22.91 -3.30 -4.60
N GLY A 226 22.51 -2.05 -4.88
CA GLY A 226 23.30 -0.86 -4.65
C GLY A 226 23.01 -0.11 -3.37
N ALA A 227 23.59 1.09 -3.29
CA ALA A 227 23.31 2.04 -2.22
C ALA A 227 21.91 2.63 -2.37
N TYR A 228 21.17 2.65 -1.26
CA TYR A 228 19.84 3.24 -1.17
C TYR A 228 19.87 4.74 -1.47
N LEU A 229 18.95 5.23 -2.31
CA LEU A 229 18.85 6.63 -2.78
C LEU A 229 20.06 7.14 -3.57
N TYR A 230 20.93 6.24 -4.04
CA TYR A 230 22.09 6.61 -4.85
C TYR A 230 22.12 5.81 -6.14
N GLN A 231 22.08 6.52 -7.28
CA GLN A 231 22.01 5.93 -8.61
C GLN A 231 20.85 4.93 -8.75
N THR A 232 19.68 5.31 -8.22
CA THR A 232 18.43 4.56 -8.41
C THR A 232 18.17 4.38 -9.90
N PRO A 233 17.92 3.16 -10.40
CA PRO A 233 17.64 2.95 -11.82
C PRO A 233 16.46 3.80 -12.29
N ALA A 234 16.50 4.27 -13.54
CA ALA A 234 15.38 5.01 -14.12
C ALA A 234 14.10 4.18 -14.08
N GLY A 235 12.97 4.83 -13.80
CA GLY A 235 11.67 4.16 -13.63
C GLY A 235 11.48 3.44 -12.30
N CYS A 236 12.49 3.46 -11.42
CA CYS A 236 12.43 2.86 -10.10
C CYS A 236 12.46 3.89 -8.97
N TYR A 237 11.82 3.53 -7.86
CA TYR A 237 11.90 4.23 -6.60
C TYR A 237 12.53 3.32 -5.56
N ASP A 238 13.52 3.84 -4.84
CA ASP A 238 14.07 3.18 -3.66
C ASP A 238 13.00 3.03 -2.58
N GLN A 239 12.95 1.85 -1.98
CA GLN A 239 11.99 1.50 -0.94
C GLN A 239 12.69 0.75 0.19
N THR A 240 12.13 0.91 1.38
CA THR A 240 12.32 0.00 2.50
C THR A 240 10.95 -0.60 2.81
N ILE A 241 10.91 -1.91 3.03
CA ILE A 241 9.66 -2.63 3.29
C ILE A 241 9.74 -3.33 4.64
N HIS A 242 8.66 -3.22 5.40
CA HIS A 242 8.62 -3.56 6.82
C HIS A 242 7.45 -4.51 7.08
N SER A 243 7.66 -5.46 7.98
CA SER A 243 6.59 -6.26 8.57
C SER A 243 5.64 -5.35 9.34
N TYR A 244 4.34 -5.55 9.16
CA TYR A 244 3.29 -4.85 9.88
C TYR A 244 2.35 -5.87 10.53
N GLY A 245 2.18 -5.75 11.84
CA GLY A 245 1.42 -6.67 12.69
C GLY A 245 -0.02 -6.23 12.99
N GLY A 246 -0.56 -5.26 12.25
CA GLY A 246 -1.95 -4.83 12.40
C GLY A 246 -2.93 -5.96 12.06
N SER A 247 -4.11 -5.96 12.70
CA SER A 247 -5.13 -6.99 12.44
C SER A 247 -5.61 -7.00 10.98
N THR A 248 -5.49 -5.88 10.28
CA THR A 248 -5.77 -5.72 8.85
C THR A 248 -4.67 -4.89 8.20
N ALA A 249 -4.47 -5.03 6.89
CA ALA A 249 -3.71 -4.06 6.12
C ALA A 249 -4.43 -2.70 6.18
N ASP A 250 -3.72 -1.64 6.55
CA ASP A 250 -4.25 -0.28 6.66
C ASP A 250 -3.96 0.56 5.41
N LEU A 251 -4.73 1.64 5.25
CA LEU A 251 -4.49 2.69 4.25
C LEU A 251 -3.58 3.77 4.81
#